data_AF-A0A2N1A2Z4-F1
#
_entry.id   AF-A0A2N1A2Z4-F1
#
_cell.length_a   1.000
_cell.length_b   1.000
_cell.length_c   1.000
_cell.angle_alpha   90.00
_cell.angle_beta   90.00
_cell.angle_gamma   90.00
#
_symmetry.space_group_name_H-M   'P 1'
#
loop_
_entity.id
_entity.type
_entity.pdbx_description
1 polymer ?
#
loop_
_entity_poly.entity_id
_entity_poly.type
_entity_poly.pdbx_seq_one_letter_code
_entity_poly.pdbx_strand_id
1 'polypeptide(L)'
;MSYVGIASKAGTTTGNIKKLLHTGHACPSVSRRLGTTSANITAFINGKVTPSIAKVLGATTPHAQLLRDEISKEASIGIILGLACGISEKK
;
A
#
# COMPACT_ATOMS: atom_id res chain seq x y z
N MET A 1 15.47 -3.61 -10.46
CA MET A 1 14.09 -3.25 -10.86
C MET A 1 14.03 -1.76 -11.17
N SER A 2 13.36 -1.34 -12.24
CA SER A 2 13.09 0.08 -12.51
C SER A 2 11.74 0.50 -11.91
N TYR A 3 11.54 1.81 -11.67
CA TYR A 3 10.22 2.32 -11.27
C TYR A 3 9.12 1.95 -12.26
N VAL A 4 9.46 1.78 -13.54
CA VAL A 4 8.54 1.33 -14.60
C VAL A 4 8.04 -0.10 -14.31
N GLY A 5 8.94 -1.01 -13.95
CA GLY A 5 8.57 -2.39 -13.60
C GLY A 5 7.68 -2.47 -12.36
N ILE A 6 8.01 -1.68 -11.32
CA ILE A 6 7.19 -1.59 -10.09
C ILE A 6 5.81 -1.01 -10.42
N ALA A 7 5.75 0.08 -11.19
CA ALA A 7 4.50 0.70 -11.58
C ALA A 7 3.60 -0.26 -12.37
N SER A 8 4.17 -0.98 -13.33
CA SER A 8 3.46 -2.00 -14.11
C SER A 8 2.91 -3.11 -13.22
N LYS A 9 3.72 -3.68 -12.32
CA LYS A 9 3.28 -4.74 -11.40
C LYS A 9 2.25 -4.27 -10.38
N ALA A 10 2.38 -3.04 -9.89
CA ALA A 10 1.42 -2.42 -8.97
C ALA A 10 0.18 -1.86 -9.69
N GLY A 11 0.04 -2.02 -11.01
CA GLY A 11 -1.09 -1.53 -11.79
C GLY A 11 -1.25 -0.01 -11.75
N THR A 12 -0.14 0.74 -11.79
CA THR A 12 -0.11 2.20 -11.67
C THR A 12 0.96 2.83 -12.59
N THR A 13 1.22 4.12 -12.41
CA THR A 13 2.22 4.88 -13.18
C THR A 13 3.44 5.20 -12.32
N THR A 14 4.60 5.43 -12.96
CA THR A 14 5.83 5.84 -12.28
C THR A 14 5.67 7.14 -11.49
N GLY A 15 4.87 8.08 -11.99
CA GLY A 15 4.53 9.32 -11.28
C GLY A 15 3.78 9.06 -9.97
N ASN A 16 2.83 8.11 -9.97
CA ASN A 16 2.11 7.72 -8.76
C ASN A 16 3.01 7.00 -7.74
N ILE A 17 3.96 6.17 -8.21
CA ILE A 17 4.97 5.55 -7.34
C ILE A 17 5.84 6.63 -6.68
N LYS A 18 6.34 7.60 -7.45
CA LYS A 18 7.11 8.73 -6.90
C LYS A 18 6.28 9.51 -5.89
N LYS A 19 5.03 9.84 -6.20
CA LYS A 19 4.13 10.55 -5.29
C LYS A 19 3.94 9.79 -3.98
N LEU A 20 3.72 8.47 -4.05
CA LEU A 20 3.58 7.62 -2.86
C LEU A 20 4.85 7.65 -2.01
N LEU A 21 6.03 7.50 -2.63
CA LEU A 21 7.31 7.49 -1.93
C LEU A 21 7.64 8.84 -1.27
N HIS A 22 7.41 9.96 -1.96
CA HIS A 22 7.77 11.28 -1.45
C HIS A 22 6.73 11.89 -0.50
N THR A 23 5.45 11.60 -0.70
CA THR A 23 4.37 12.26 0.05
C THR A 23 3.65 11.32 1.01
N GLY A 24 3.79 10.00 0.84
CA GLY A 24 2.99 9.00 1.55
C GLY A 24 1.52 8.95 1.11
N HIS A 25 1.13 9.68 0.06
CA HIS A 25 -0.25 9.68 -0.42
C HIS A 25 -0.47 8.57 -1.45
N ALA A 26 -1.41 7.70 -1.14
CA ALA A 26 -1.80 6.63 -2.02
C ALA A 26 -2.63 7.12 -3.21
N CYS A 27 -2.42 6.48 -4.35
CA CYS A 27 -3.13 6.79 -5.58
C CYS A 27 -4.31 5.83 -5.79
N PRO A 28 -5.40 6.27 -6.45
CA PRO A 28 -6.60 5.45 -6.66
C PRO A 28 -6.36 4.11 -7.36
N SER A 29 -5.35 4.03 -8.24
CA SER A 29 -5.00 2.79 -8.95
C SER A 29 -4.39 1.74 -8.02
N VAL A 30 -3.48 2.13 -7.12
CA VAL A 30 -2.90 1.23 -6.12
C VAL A 30 -3.98 0.76 -5.15
N SER A 31 -4.86 1.66 -4.71
CA SER A 31 -5.94 1.31 -3.80
C SER A 31 -6.95 0.36 -4.42
N ARG A 32 -7.30 0.57 -5.70
CA ARG A 32 -8.17 -0.34 -6.44
C ARG A 32 -7.56 -1.74 -6.56
N ARG A 33 -6.27 -1.83 -6.85
CA ARG A 33 -5.55 -3.12 -6.95
C ARG A 33 -5.54 -3.88 -5.62
N LEU A 34 -5.41 -3.16 -4.51
CA LEU A 34 -5.46 -3.73 -3.16
C LEU A 34 -6.89 -3.96 -2.63
N GLY A 35 -7.94 -3.54 -3.35
CA GLY A 35 -9.32 -3.67 -2.88
C GLY A 35 -9.67 -2.77 -1.69
N THR A 36 -9.06 -1.59 -1.61
CA THR A 36 -9.31 -0.59 -0.56
C THR A 36 -9.36 0.84 -1.14
N THR A 37 -9.38 1.86 -0.28
CA THR A 37 -9.37 3.29 -0.67
C THR A 37 -7.99 3.91 -0.48
N SER A 38 -7.70 4.95 -1.25
CA SER A 38 -6.47 5.74 -1.09
C SER A 38 -6.40 6.37 0.31
N ALA A 39 -7.53 6.76 0.88
CA ALA A 39 -7.62 7.28 2.25
C ALA A 39 -7.17 6.22 3.29
N ASN A 40 -7.61 4.96 3.15
CA ASN A 40 -7.22 3.89 4.06
C ASN A 40 -5.73 3.55 3.98
N ILE A 41 -5.16 3.54 2.77
CA ILE A 41 -3.72 3.33 2.59
C ILE A 41 -2.92 4.51 3.16
N THR A 42 -3.37 5.75 2.90
CA THR A 42 -2.71 6.94 3.42
C THR A 42 -2.79 6.99 4.95
N ALA A 43 -3.92 6.60 5.53
CA ALA A 43 -4.07 6.45 6.98
C ALA A 43 -3.09 5.41 7.53
N PHE A 44 -2.95 4.26 6.87
CA PHE A 44 -1.96 3.24 7.25
C PHE A 44 -0.55 3.80 7.21
N ILE A 45 -0.16 4.47 6.12
CA ILE A 45 1.16 5.10 6.00
C ILE A 45 1.38 6.15 7.11
N ASN A 46 0.33 6.84 7.54
CA ASN A 46 0.38 7.83 8.62
C ASN A 46 0.23 7.24 10.04
N GLY A 47 0.20 5.92 10.22
CA GLY A 47 0.21 5.29 11.55
C GLY A 47 -1.12 4.71 11.99
N LYS A 48 -2.17 4.78 11.17
CA LYS A 48 -3.52 4.33 11.55
C LYS A 48 -4.00 3.18 10.70
N VAL A 49 -4.29 2.06 11.33
CA VAL A 49 -4.90 0.90 10.65
C VAL A 49 -6.41 1.06 10.61
N THR A 50 -6.99 0.73 9.46
CA THR A 50 -8.44 0.61 9.27
C THR A 50 -8.82 -0.87 9.06
N PRO A 51 -10.08 -1.27 9.31
CA PRO A 51 -10.50 -2.65 9.07
C PRO A 51 -10.26 -3.12 7.63
N SER A 52 -10.41 -2.20 6.67
CA SER A 52 -10.14 -2.48 5.26
C SER A 52 -8.65 -2.77 5.01
N ILE A 53 -7.73 -2.02 5.62
CA ILE A 53 -6.29 -2.29 5.46
C ILE A 53 -5.86 -3.55 6.20
N ALA A 54 -6.44 -3.83 7.37
CA ALA A 54 -6.18 -5.07 8.09
C ALA A 54 -6.56 -6.30 7.25
N LYS A 55 -7.71 -6.24 6.56
CA LYS A 55 -8.12 -7.26 5.59
C LYS A 55 -7.11 -7.44 4.45
N VAL A 56 -6.57 -6.34 3.91
CA VAL A 56 -5.53 -6.39 2.85
C VAL A 56 -4.25 -7.05 3.36
N LEU A 57 -3.89 -6.80 4.62
CA LEU A 57 -2.74 -7.43 5.28
C LEU A 57 -2.99 -8.89 5.68
N GLY A 58 -4.22 -9.39 5.56
CA GLY A 58 -4.60 -10.72 6.04
C GLY A 58 -4.56 -10.86 7.57
N ALA A 59 -4.71 -9.75 8.29
CA ALA A 59 -4.61 -9.69 9.74
C ALA A 59 -5.86 -9.06 10.38
N THR A 60 -5.99 -9.21 11.69
CA THR A 60 -6.99 -8.46 12.46
C THR A 60 -6.51 -7.03 12.70
N THR A 61 -7.43 -6.08 12.90
CA THR A 61 -7.10 -4.66 13.14
C THR A 61 -6.06 -4.45 14.26
N PRO A 62 -6.17 -5.11 15.44
CA PRO A 62 -5.18 -4.93 16.51
C PRO A 62 -3.77 -5.41 16.11
N HIS A 63 -3.67 -6.58 15.46
CA HIS A 63 -2.36 -7.13 15.06
C HIS A 63 -1.72 -6.32 13.92
N ALA A 64 -2.53 -5.84 12.98
CA ALA A 64 -2.07 -4.91 11.95
C ALA A 64 -1.63 -3.57 12.57
N GLN A 65 -2.31 -3.10 13.62
CA GLN A 65 -1.92 -1.87 14.32
C GLN A 65 -0.58 -2.06 15.04
N LEU A 66 -0.37 -3.17 15.73
CA LEU A 66 0.93 -3.51 16.32
C LEU A 66 2.05 -3.52 15.27
N LEU A 67 1.83 -4.19 14.13
CA LEU A 67 2.79 -4.14 13.03
C LEU A 67 3.05 -2.69 12.58
N ARG A 68 1.99 -1.88 12.46
CA ARG A 68 2.14 -0.50 12.03
C ARG A 68 2.94 0.30 13.05
N ASP A 69 2.72 0.13 14.34
CA ASP A 69 3.38 0.87 15.40
C ASP A 69 4.89 0.57 15.46
N GLU A 70 5.29 -0.66 15.10
CA GLU A 70 6.70 -1.10 15.06
C GLU A 70 7.47 -0.65 13.81
N ILE A 71 6.78 -0.23 12.74
CA ILE A 71 7.43 0.09 11.46
C ILE A 71 7.40 1.58 11.12
N SER A 72 8.40 2.02 10.37
CA SER A 72 8.46 3.38 9.86
C SER A 72 7.43 3.62 8.74
N LYS A 73 7.25 4.91 8.40
CA LYS A 73 6.42 5.33 7.26
C LYS A 73 6.92 4.71 5.95
N GLU A 74 8.24 4.68 5.76
CA GLU A 74 8.92 4.13 4.57
C GLU A 74 8.70 2.62 4.46
N ALA A 75 8.83 1.90 5.59
CA ALA A 75 8.52 0.48 5.65
C ALA A 75 7.05 0.20 5.31
N SER A 76 6.13 1.04 5.81
CA SER A 76 4.70 0.94 5.48
C SER A 76 4.44 1.10 3.98
N ILE A 77 5.11 2.07 3.32
CA ILE A 77 5.03 2.25 1.86
C ILE A 77 5.59 1.02 1.14
N GLY A 78 6.70 0.47 1.62
CA GLY A 78 7.30 -0.76 1.08
C GLY A 78 6.33 -1.95 1.12
N ILE A 79 5.64 -2.16 2.23
CA ILE A 79 4.62 -3.22 2.38
C ILE A 79 3.49 -3.03 1.37
N ILE A 80 2.95 -1.81 1.26
CA ILE A 80 1.87 -1.51 0.31
C ILE A 80 2.29 -1.78 -1.14
N LEU A 81 3.51 -1.38 -1.51
CA LEU A 81 4.05 -1.64 -2.84
C LEU A 81 4.31 -3.13 -3.08
N GLY A 82 4.85 -3.83 -2.08
CA GLY A 82 5.09 -5.27 -2.13
C GLY A 82 3.79 -6.05 -2.36
N LEU A 83 2.74 -5.73 -1.59
CA LEU A 83 1.42 -6.31 -1.76
C LEU A 83 0.82 -6.00 -3.14
N ALA A 84 0.88 -4.73 -3.57
CA ALA A 84 0.33 -4.33 -4.87
C ALA A 84 1.03 -5.05 -6.04
N CYS A 85 2.34 -5.28 -5.94
CA CYS A 85 3.12 -6.03 -6.92
C CYS A 85 2.91 -7.56 -6.84
N GLY A 86 2.64 -8.08 -5.65
CA GLY A 86 2.46 -9.50 -5.37
C GLY A 86 1.07 -10.04 -5.74
N ILE A 87 0.07 -9.16 -5.87
CA ILE A 87 -1.24 -9.55 -6.41
C ILE A 87 -1.07 -9.90 -7.89
N SER A 88 -1.06 -11.20 -8.17
CA SER A 88 -1.15 -11.73 -9.53
C SER A 88 -2.53 -11.41 -10.09
N GLU A 89 -2.60 -10.88 -11.30
CA GLU A 89 -3.87 -10.66 -11.98
C GLU A 89 -4.52 -12.03 -12.18
N LYS A 90 -5.66 -12.28 -11.51
CA LYS A 90 -6.51 -13.40 -11.89
C LYS A 90 -6.97 -13.09 -13.32
N LYS A 91 -6.43 -13.86 -14.28
CA LYS A 91 -6.97 -13.96 -15.64
C LYS A 91 -8.45 -14.30 -15.60
#